data_AF-A0A285C976-F1
#
_entry.id   AF-A0A285C976-F1
#
_cell.length_a   1.000
_cell.length_b   1.000
_cell.length_c   1.000
_cell.angle_alpha   90.00
_cell.angle_beta   90.00
_cell.angle_gamma   90.00
#
_symmetry.space_group_name_H-M   'P 1'
#
loop_
_entity.id
_entity.type
_entity.pdbx_description
1 polymer ?
#
loop_
_entity_poly.entity_id
_entity_poly.type
_entity_poly.pdbx_seq_one_letter_code
_entity_poly.pdbx_strand_id
1 'polypeptide(L)'
;MARQASSSTPTAQRALAALATAGVALGAGAASAAADTQPVVDELVRTRPTSLGQIDPQAGLQGIAGTLGYVTGPVAGLKPNPLAGTGVDPLDNGLGTQVADFQPVATQMLTAPVAQAQSIGSMPVVGQVTGLLGNG
;
A
#
# COMPACT_ATOMS: atom_id res chain seq x y z
N MET A 1 -53.14 0.90 20.89
CA MET A 1 -51.78 0.83 21.47
C MET A 1 -51.07 -0.39 20.90
N ALA A 2 -50.19 -0.18 19.92
CA ALA A 2 -49.43 -1.25 19.29
C ALA A 2 -48.11 -1.45 20.07
N ARG A 3 -47.88 -2.67 20.55
CA ARG A 3 -46.64 -3.07 21.23
C ARG A 3 -45.68 -3.58 20.15
N GLN A 4 -44.78 -2.72 19.66
CA GLN A 4 -43.69 -3.16 18.79
C GLN A 4 -42.65 -3.88 19.63
N ALA A 5 -42.69 -5.21 19.63
CA ALA A 5 -41.63 -6.03 20.16
C ALA A 5 -40.47 -6.01 19.16
N SER A 6 -39.38 -5.32 19.49
CA SER A 6 -38.13 -5.40 18.75
C SER A 6 -37.58 -6.82 18.85
N SER A 7 -37.49 -7.54 17.73
CA SER A 7 -36.71 -8.78 17.67
C SER A 7 -35.23 -8.41 17.65
N SER A 8 -34.52 -8.69 18.74
CA SER A 8 -33.07 -8.56 18.80
C SER A 8 -32.46 -9.70 17.98
N THR A 9 -31.78 -9.37 16.88
CA THR A 9 -31.16 -10.36 16.00
C THR A 9 -29.81 -10.81 16.58
N PRO A 10 -29.62 -12.11 16.88
CA PRO A 10 -28.42 -12.63 17.55
C PRO A 10 -27.14 -12.49 16.71
N THR A 11 -27.29 -12.26 15.40
CA THR A 11 -26.20 -12.02 14.46
C THR A 11 -25.57 -10.64 14.61
N ALA A 12 -26.36 -9.60 14.87
CA ALA A 12 -25.86 -8.25 15.13
C ALA A 12 -25.03 -8.19 16.43
N GLN A 13 -25.47 -8.94 17.44
CA GLN A 13 -24.78 -9.01 18.73
C GLN A 13 -23.42 -9.74 18.62
N ARG A 14 -23.34 -10.78 17.78
CA ARG A 14 -22.07 -11.48 17.49
C ARG A 14 -21.11 -10.62 16.66
N ALA A 15 -21.61 -9.85 15.71
CA ALA A 15 -20.80 -8.92 14.93
C ALA A 15 -20.19 -7.81 15.80
N LEU A 16 -20.98 -7.26 16.74
CA LEU A 16 -20.50 -6.27 17.69
C LEU A 16 -19.45 -6.84 18.66
N ALA A 17 -19.59 -8.09 19.10
CA ALA A 17 -18.59 -8.75 19.93
C ALA A 17 -17.26 -8.98 19.19
N ALA A 18 -17.31 -9.35 17.90
CA ALA A 18 -16.12 -9.50 17.06
C ALA A 18 -15.42 -8.15 16.77
N LEU A 19 -16.18 -7.07 16.63
CA LEU A 19 -15.61 -5.73 16.43
C LEU A 19 -14.94 -5.20 17.70
N ALA A 20 -15.51 -5.49 18.88
CA ALA A 20 -14.97 -5.05 20.17
C ALA A 20 -13.61 -5.72 20.50
N THR A 21 -13.41 -6.99 20.13
CA THR A 21 -12.12 -7.69 20.33
C THR A 21 -11.03 -7.16 19.39
N ALA A 22 -11.38 -6.72 18.19
CA ALA A 22 -10.43 -6.11 17.25
C ALA A 22 -9.96 -4.71 17.70
N GLY A 23 -10.85 -3.91 18.32
CA GLY A 23 -10.52 -2.55 18.77
C GLY A 23 -9.45 -2.48 19.87
N VAL A 24 -9.40 -3.47 20.77
CA VAL A 24 -8.42 -3.50 21.88
C VAL A 24 -7.01 -3.85 21.36
N ALA A 25 -6.89 -4.58 20.25
CA ALA A 25 -5.60 -4.93 19.66
C ALA A 25 -4.93 -3.75 18.92
N LEU A 26 -5.72 -2.85 18.32
CA LEU A 26 -5.18 -1.66 17.62
C LEU A 26 -4.81 -0.49 18.56
N GLY A 27 -5.40 -0.41 19.75
CA GLY A 27 -5.17 0.71 20.69
C GLY A 27 -3.79 0.73 21.35
N ALA A 28 -3.05 -0.38 21.34
CA ALA A 28 -1.74 -0.48 22.00
C ALA A 28 -0.56 -0.10 21.08
N GLY A 29 -0.77 0.07 19.77
CA GLY A 29 0.31 0.26 18.79
C GLY A 29 0.63 1.71 18.42
N ALA A 30 -0.14 2.70 18.88
CA ALA A 30 -0.04 4.09 18.41
C ALA A 30 0.75 5.04 19.32
N ALA A 31 1.35 4.55 20.42
CA ALA A 31 1.89 5.41 21.48
C ALA A 31 3.43 5.39 21.67
N SER A 32 4.23 4.67 20.87
CA SER A 32 5.70 4.76 20.94
C SER A 32 6.26 5.50 19.74
N ALA A 33 6.39 6.80 19.93
CA ALA A 33 7.18 7.71 19.12
C ALA A 33 8.67 7.30 19.08
N ALA A 34 9.31 7.61 17.95
CA ALA A 34 10.70 8.04 17.80
C ALA A 34 11.68 7.71 18.95
N ALA A 35 12.45 6.64 18.82
CA ALA A 35 13.87 6.59 19.17
C ALA A 35 14.45 5.23 18.77
N ASP A 36 15.57 5.30 18.07
CA ASP A 36 16.56 4.26 17.81
C ASP A 36 16.29 3.19 16.76
N THR A 37 17.26 3.05 15.87
CA THR A 37 17.26 2.11 14.75
C THR A 37 17.95 0.83 15.22
N GLN A 38 17.20 -0.02 15.91
CA GLN A 38 17.57 -1.40 16.19
C GLN A 38 16.43 -2.32 15.76
N PRO A 39 16.69 -3.56 15.30
CA PRO A 39 15.66 -4.44 14.78
C PRO A 39 14.74 -4.87 15.93
N VAL A 40 13.65 -4.12 16.10
CA VAL A 40 12.59 -4.33 17.10
C VAL A 40 11.96 -5.74 17.00
N VAL A 41 12.22 -6.47 15.92
CA VAL A 41 11.77 -7.85 15.70
C VAL A 41 12.37 -8.88 16.66
N ASP A 42 13.62 -8.71 17.15
CA ASP A 42 14.22 -9.68 18.09
C ASP A 42 13.82 -9.40 19.56
N GLU A 43 13.62 -8.11 19.91
CA GLU A 43 13.25 -7.66 21.26
C GLU A 43 11.77 -7.94 21.59
N LEU A 44 10.85 -7.74 20.63
CA LEU A 44 9.42 -8.03 20.78
C LEU A 44 9.15 -9.53 20.95
N VAL A 45 9.96 -10.38 20.33
CA VAL A 45 9.87 -11.85 20.44
C VAL A 45 10.37 -12.33 21.81
N ARG A 46 11.33 -11.62 22.42
CA ARG A 46 11.97 -12.05 23.66
C ARG A 46 11.25 -11.60 24.94
N THR A 47 10.43 -10.54 24.89
CA THR A 47 9.81 -9.94 26.09
C THR A 47 8.34 -10.31 26.35
N ARG A 48 7.70 -11.10 25.48
CA ARG A 48 6.40 -11.73 25.78
C ARG A 48 6.37 -13.16 25.26
N PRO A 49 6.48 -14.18 26.12
CA PRO A 49 6.21 -15.56 25.73
C PRO A 49 4.68 -15.75 25.69
N THR A 50 3.99 -15.07 24.79
CA THR A 50 2.73 -15.62 24.30
C THR A 50 3.12 -16.80 23.46
N SER A 51 2.87 -18.02 23.98
CA SER A 51 3.02 -19.26 23.23
C SER A 51 2.02 -19.24 22.08
N LEU A 52 2.38 -18.53 21.01
CA LEU A 52 1.69 -18.57 19.74
C LEU A 52 1.93 -19.99 19.24
N GLY A 53 0.89 -20.81 19.21
CA GLY A 53 0.97 -22.12 18.55
C GLY A 53 1.52 -21.95 17.13
N GLN A 54 2.05 -23.02 16.52
CA GLN A 54 2.69 -23.05 15.19
C GLN A 54 2.26 -21.87 14.29
N ILE A 55 3.04 -20.78 14.32
CA ILE A 55 2.84 -19.68 13.40
C ILE A 55 3.42 -20.16 12.09
N ASP A 56 2.57 -20.26 11.08
CA ASP A 56 3.05 -20.38 9.71
C ASP A 56 3.41 -18.95 9.22
N PRO A 57 4.70 -18.60 9.13
CA PRO A 57 5.12 -17.30 8.64
C PRO A 57 4.66 -17.08 7.19
N GLN A 58 4.49 -18.13 6.39
CA GLN A 58 4.05 -18.02 5.00
C GLN A 58 2.56 -17.63 4.94
N ALA A 59 1.73 -18.18 5.81
CA ALA A 59 0.32 -17.78 5.92
C ALA A 59 0.17 -16.30 6.36
N GLY A 60 1.04 -15.82 7.25
CA GLY A 60 1.08 -14.41 7.65
C GLY A 60 1.44 -13.47 6.50
N LEU A 61 2.45 -13.84 5.70
CA LEU A 61 2.85 -13.09 4.51
C LEU A 61 1.75 -13.06 3.44
N GLN A 62 1.08 -14.19 3.19
CA GLN A 62 -0.06 -14.26 2.26
C GLN A 62 -1.24 -13.38 2.71
N GLY A 63 -1.53 -13.35 4.02
CA GLY A 63 -2.56 -12.48 4.57
C GLY A 63 -2.25 -10.98 4.35
N ILE A 64 -1.00 -10.57 4.59
CA ILE A 64 -0.55 -9.19 4.37
C ILE A 64 -0.58 -8.84 2.88
N ALA A 65 -0.02 -9.69 2.01
CA ALA A 65 0.00 -9.49 0.57
C ALA A 65 -1.42 -9.37 -0.02
N GLY A 66 -2.34 -10.25 0.41
CA GLY A 66 -3.74 -10.20 0.02
C GLY A 66 -4.40 -8.87 0.41
N THR A 67 -4.18 -8.41 1.65
CA THR A 67 -4.73 -7.13 2.14
C THR A 67 -4.16 -5.93 1.38
N LEU A 68 -2.85 -5.93 1.11
CA LEU A 68 -2.18 -4.87 0.34
C LEU A 68 -2.68 -4.82 -1.11
N GLY A 69 -3.01 -5.96 -1.71
CA GLY A 69 -3.59 -6.03 -3.06
C GLY A 69 -4.93 -5.29 -3.16
N TYR A 70 -5.80 -5.40 -2.16
CA TYR A 70 -7.09 -4.67 -2.16
C TYR A 70 -6.94 -3.17 -1.94
N VAL A 71 -5.92 -2.74 -1.19
CA VAL A 71 -5.68 -1.32 -0.88
C VAL A 71 -4.94 -0.62 -2.01
N THR A 72 -3.93 -1.27 -2.58
CA THR A 72 -3.04 -0.67 -3.59
C THR A 72 -3.44 -1.00 -5.01
N GLY A 73 -4.19 -2.08 -5.25
CA GLY A 73 -4.66 -2.51 -6.56
C GLY A 73 -5.41 -1.42 -7.34
N PRO A 74 -6.39 -0.69 -6.74
CA PRO A 74 -7.08 0.39 -7.42
C PRO A 74 -6.16 1.52 -7.88
N VAL A 75 -5.13 1.85 -7.09
CA VAL A 75 -4.18 2.92 -7.38
C VAL A 75 -3.14 2.48 -8.42
N ALA A 76 -2.69 1.23 -8.36
CA ALA A 76 -1.70 0.68 -9.28
C ALA A 76 -2.14 0.73 -10.74
N GLY A 77 -3.46 0.66 -11.01
CA GLY A 77 -4.04 0.77 -12.35
C GLY A 77 -4.24 2.19 -12.87
N LEU A 78 -4.04 3.22 -12.04
CA LEU A 78 -4.24 4.62 -12.45
C LEU A 78 -3.08 5.10 -13.33
N LYS A 79 -3.39 5.91 -14.34
CA LYS A 79 -2.37 6.65 -15.09
C LYS A 79 -1.68 7.65 -14.15
N PRO A 80 -0.33 7.68 -14.07
CA PRO A 80 0.38 8.67 -13.27
C PRO A 80 0.16 10.09 -13.80
N ASN A 81 0.05 10.22 -15.12
CA ASN A 81 -0.28 11.45 -15.82
C ASN A 81 -1.64 11.31 -16.53
N PRO A 82 -2.75 11.80 -15.94
CA PRO A 82 -4.07 11.78 -16.56
C PRO A 82 -4.16 12.63 -17.84
N LEU A 83 -3.29 13.64 -17.96
CA LEU A 83 -3.24 14.56 -19.11
C LEU A 83 -2.33 14.07 -20.24
N ALA A 84 -1.72 12.88 -20.09
CA ALA A 84 -0.83 12.29 -21.09
C ALA A 84 -1.50 12.20 -22.47
N GLY A 85 -0.87 12.79 -23.48
CA GLY A 85 -1.36 12.82 -24.87
C GLY A 85 -2.40 13.91 -25.15
N THR A 86 -2.64 14.82 -24.20
CA THR A 86 -3.46 16.02 -24.43
C THR A 86 -2.57 17.20 -24.83
N GLY A 87 -3.13 18.20 -25.52
CA GLY A 87 -2.39 19.43 -25.86
C GLY A 87 -2.08 20.34 -24.66
N VAL A 88 -2.48 19.95 -23.46
CA VAL A 88 -2.24 20.67 -22.20
C VAL A 88 -1.49 19.80 -21.19
N ASP A 89 -0.83 18.73 -21.67
CA ASP A 89 0.01 17.88 -20.83
C ASP A 89 1.19 18.68 -20.27
N PRO A 90 1.26 18.90 -18.94
CA PRO A 90 2.33 19.70 -18.37
C PRO A 90 3.69 19.03 -18.52
N LEU A 91 3.74 17.70 -18.63
CA LEU A 91 4.99 16.95 -18.74
C LEU A 91 5.56 16.94 -20.17
N ASP A 92 4.81 17.46 -21.13
CA ASP A 92 5.28 17.68 -22.50
C ASP A 92 5.97 19.07 -22.67
N ASN A 93 5.87 19.94 -21.66
CA ASN A 93 6.54 21.26 -21.63
C ASN A 93 8.03 21.15 -21.26
N GLY A 94 8.81 20.37 -22.00
CA GLY A 94 10.23 20.20 -21.71
C GLY A 94 11.16 21.03 -22.60
N LEU A 95 12.40 21.15 -22.13
CA LEU A 95 13.48 21.86 -22.81
C LEU A 95 14.46 20.85 -23.40
N GLY A 96 14.80 21.05 -24.68
CA GLY A 96 15.79 20.24 -25.39
C GLY A 96 17.01 21.06 -25.77
N THR A 97 18.19 20.45 -25.71
CA THR A 97 19.43 21.03 -26.21
C THR A 97 20.18 19.99 -27.03
N GLN A 98 20.83 20.43 -28.10
CA GLN A 98 21.75 19.63 -28.88
C GLN A 98 23.02 20.45 -29.12
N VAL A 99 24.17 19.82 -28.92
CA VAL A 99 25.48 20.42 -29.17
C VAL A 99 26.09 19.66 -30.34
N ALA A 100 26.37 20.35 -31.45
CA ALA A 100 26.92 19.75 -32.67
C ALA A 100 26.14 18.49 -33.12
N ASP A 101 26.84 17.40 -33.36
CA ASP A 101 26.36 16.10 -33.83
C ASP A 101 26.10 15.10 -32.69
N PHE A 102 26.18 15.52 -31.43
CA PHE A 102 25.81 14.67 -30.30
C PHE A 102 24.30 14.39 -30.27
N GLN A 103 23.94 13.30 -29.57
CA GLN A 103 22.55 12.97 -29.32
C GLN A 103 21.86 14.12 -28.55
N PRO A 104 20.69 14.60 -29.00
CA PRO A 104 19.92 15.59 -28.25
C PRO A 104 19.57 15.09 -26.85
N VAL A 105 19.67 15.98 -25.87
CA VAL A 105 19.18 15.73 -24.51
C VAL A 105 18.01 16.65 -24.23
N ALA A 106 16.98 16.11 -23.58
CA ALA A 106 15.79 16.87 -23.25
C ALA A 106 15.29 16.49 -21.85
N THR A 107 14.68 17.45 -21.15
CA THR A 107 14.13 17.21 -19.81
C THR A 107 13.05 16.14 -19.83
N GLN A 108 12.36 15.95 -20.96
CA GLN A 108 11.38 14.89 -21.17
C GLN A 108 11.97 13.49 -20.96
N MET A 109 13.27 13.27 -21.16
CA MET A 109 13.91 11.97 -20.90
C MET A 109 13.84 11.58 -19.41
N LEU A 110 13.82 12.57 -18.51
CA LEU A 110 13.74 12.34 -17.06
C LEU A 110 12.29 12.22 -16.58
N THR A 111 11.35 12.89 -17.24
CA THR A 111 9.92 12.84 -16.90
C THR A 111 9.19 11.71 -17.62
N ALA A 112 9.77 11.14 -18.67
CA ALA A 112 9.17 10.10 -19.49
C ALA A 112 8.59 8.91 -18.68
N PRO A 113 9.32 8.34 -17.70
CA PRO A 113 8.79 7.22 -16.92
C PRO A 113 7.47 7.53 -16.19
N VAL A 114 7.17 8.80 -15.93
CA VAL A 114 5.91 9.25 -15.33
C VAL A 114 4.91 9.69 -16.41
N ALA A 115 5.38 10.40 -17.43
CA ALA A 115 4.54 10.99 -18.47
C ALA A 115 3.88 9.96 -19.40
N GLN A 116 4.59 8.89 -19.79
CA GLN A 116 4.06 7.89 -20.73
C GLN A 116 3.66 6.55 -20.09
N ALA A 117 3.79 6.42 -18.77
CA ALA A 117 3.34 5.22 -18.06
C ALA A 117 1.84 5.01 -18.24
N GLN A 118 1.46 3.78 -18.60
CA GLN A 118 0.05 3.40 -18.74
C GLN A 118 -0.62 3.21 -17.37
N SER A 119 0.18 2.93 -16.34
CA SER A 119 -0.29 2.80 -14.97
C SER A 119 0.85 3.04 -13.96
N ILE A 120 0.50 3.41 -12.72
CA ILE A 120 1.45 3.55 -11.60
C ILE A 120 2.23 2.25 -11.38
N GLY A 121 1.57 1.09 -11.49
CA GLY A 121 2.20 -0.22 -11.35
C GLY A 121 3.18 -0.58 -12.49
N SER A 122 3.07 0.07 -13.65
CA SER A 122 3.98 -0.13 -14.79
C SER A 122 5.26 0.72 -14.73
N MET A 123 5.35 1.64 -13.77
CA MET A 123 6.52 2.50 -13.64
C MET A 123 7.77 1.69 -13.22
N PRO A 124 8.96 1.97 -13.78
CA PRO A 124 10.15 1.13 -13.55
C PRO A 124 10.49 0.90 -12.07
N VAL A 125 10.45 1.94 -11.23
CA VAL A 125 10.79 1.83 -9.79
C VAL A 125 9.66 1.14 -9.00
N VAL A 126 8.40 1.47 -9.30
CA VAL A 126 7.23 0.90 -8.61
C VAL A 126 7.09 -0.59 -8.94
N GLY A 127 7.24 -0.96 -10.21
CA GLY A 127 7.19 -2.34 -10.70
C GLY A 127 8.28 -3.22 -10.10
N GLN A 128 9.48 -2.67 -9.86
CA GLN A 128 10.56 -3.39 -9.18
C GLN A 128 10.20 -3.67 -7.72
N VAL A 129 9.69 -2.69 -6.99
CA VAL A 129 9.27 -2.86 -5.59
C VAL A 129 8.14 -3.87 -5.48
N THR A 130 7.09 -3.75 -6.31
CA THR A 130 5.96 -4.69 -6.29
C THR A 130 6.35 -6.10 -6.75
N GLY A 131 7.27 -6.24 -7.70
CA GLY A 131 7.81 -7.53 -8.14
C GLY A 131 8.61 -8.27 -7.06
N LEU A 132 9.29 -7.53 -6.17
CA LEU A 132 9.98 -8.09 -5.00
C LEU A 132 8.98 -8.55 -3.92
N LEU A 133 7.85 -7.87 -3.78
CA LEU A 133 6.78 -8.22 -2.83
C LEU A 133 5.91 -9.40 -3.31
N GLY A 134 5.81 -9.63 -4.62
CA GLY A 134 4.98 -10.69 -5.22
C GLY A 134 5.69 -12.03 -5.44
N ASN A 135 7.02 -12.09 -5.33
CA ASN A 135 7.85 -13.30 -5.54
C ASN A 135 8.54 -13.80 -4.25
N GLY A 136 8.04 -13.41 -3.08
CA GLY A 136 8.54 -13.83 -1.76
C GLY A 136 7.64 -14.84 -1.06
#